data_AF-A0A9E4W2A1-F1
#
_entry.id   AF-A0A9E4W2A1-F1
#
_cell.length_a   1.000
_cell.length_b   1.000
_cell.length_c   1.000
_cell.angle_alpha   90.00
_cell.angle_beta   90.00
_cell.angle_gamma   90.00
#
_symmetry.space_group_name_H-M   'P 1'
#
loop_
_entity.id
_entity.type
_entity.pdbx_description
1 polymer ?
#
loop_
_entity_poly.entity_id
_entity_poly.type
_entity_poly.pdbx_seq_one_letter_code
_entity_poly.pdbx_strand_id
1 'polypeptide(L)'
;MLKADRDQIMANLQDDDRKQFRQFIDDYREKRKASSGGQTPAREILDEAGGDLNGMLRQVMEAVVLRDEMGPNVGEVPPDFDLKLVGSEERVKLSSFKGQKPVALIFGSYT
;
A
#
# COMPACT_ATOMS: atom_id res chain seq x y z
N MET A 1 12.44 2.65 -3.69
CA MET A 1 12.43 4.01 -3.08
C MET A 1 12.28 3.87 -1.58
N LEU A 2 13.07 4.58 -0.77
CA LEU A 2 12.94 4.51 0.69
C LEU A 2 11.70 5.27 1.16
N LYS A 3 11.17 4.92 2.34
CA LYS A 3 10.00 5.61 2.94
C LYS A 3 10.25 7.12 3.06
N ALA A 4 11.45 7.51 3.50
CA ALA A 4 11.83 8.91 3.68
C ALA A 4 11.77 9.68 2.36
N ASP A 5 12.32 9.11 1.28
CA ASP A 5 12.27 9.71 -0.05
C ASP A 5 10.81 9.93 -0.46
N ARG A 6 9.94 8.92 -0.31
CA ARG A 6 8.51 9.05 -0.62
C ARG A 6 7.86 10.20 0.13
N ASP A 7 8.07 10.25 1.44
CA ASP A 7 7.39 11.20 2.30
C ASP A 7 7.84 12.63 1.98
N GLN A 8 9.12 12.83 1.64
CA GLN A 8 9.64 14.10 1.14
C GLN A 8 9.03 14.50 -0.20
N ILE A 9 8.84 13.55 -1.11
CA ILE A 9 8.21 13.80 -2.40
C ILE A 9 6.76 14.22 -2.22
N MET A 10 6.01 13.50 -1.37
CA MET A 10 4.62 13.80 -1.06
C MET A 10 4.45 15.16 -0.39
N ALA A 11 5.40 15.56 0.46
CA ALA A 11 5.41 16.87 1.09
C ALA A 11 5.55 18.02 0.06
N ASN A 12 6.31 17.80 -1.02
CA ASN A 12 6.65 18.80 -2.03
C ASN A 12 5.71 18.82 -3.26
N LEU A 13 4.70 17.95 -3.33
CA LEU A 13 3.72 17.97 -4.42
C LEU A 13 2.88 19.26 -4.40
N GLN A 14 2.64 19.82 -5.58
CA GLN A 14 1.69 20.93 -5.76
C GLN A 14 0.25 20.44 -5.59
N ASP A 15 -0.69 21.34 -5.31
CA ASP A 15 -2.08 20.95 -4.99
C ASP A 15 -2.79 20.21 -6.14
N ASP A 16 -2.50 20.57 -7.39
CA ASP A 16 -3.03 19.87 -8.57
C ASP A 16 -2.45 18.45 -8.69
N ASP A 17 -1.14 18.28 -8.47
CA ASP A 17 -0.49 16.97 -8.48
C ASP A 17 -1.04 16.08 -7.35
N ARG A 18 -1.33 16.64 -6.18
CA ARG A 18 -1.96 15.92 -5.06
C ARG A 18 -3.36 15.45 -5.41
N LYS A 19 -4.14 16.27 -6.13
CA LYS A 19 -5.49 15.91 -6.56
C LYS A 19 -5.46 14.78 -7.59
N GLN A 20 -4.56 14.87 -8.57
CA GLN A 20 -4.35 13.80 -9.56
C GLN A 20 -3.88 12.50 -8.90
N PHE A 21 -2.93 12.59 -7.96
CA PHE A 21 -2.48 11.44 -7.18
C PHE A 21 -3.64 10.77 -6.43
N ARG A 22 -4.48 11.58 -5.76
CA ARG A 22 -5.60 11.07 -4.97
C ARG A 22 -6.64 10.39 -5.86
N GLN A 23 -6.98 11.01 -6.99
CA GLN A 23 -7.88 10.40 -7.99
C GLN A 23 -7.34 9.07 -8.48
N PHE A 24 -6.06 9.01 -8.83
CA PHE A 24 -5.42 7.75 -9.23
C PHE A 24 -5.51 6.68 -8.14
N ILE A 25 -5.22 7.01 -6.87
CA ILE A 25 -5.28 6.04 -5.78
C ILE A 25 -6.69 5.51 -5.56
N ASP A 26 -7.70 6.38 -5.65
CA ASP A 26 -9.10 5.98 -5.49
C ASP A 26 -9.53 5.07 -6.66
N ASP A 27 -9.23 5.44 -7.90
CA ASP A 27 -9.51 4.64 -9.10
C ASP A 27 -8.76 3.29 -9.08
N TYR A 28 -7.49 3.30 -8.66
CA TYR A 28 -6.67 2.11 -8.49
C TYR A 28 -7.28 1.14 -7.48
N ARG A 29 -7.77 1.66 -6.34
CA ARG A 29 -8.43 0.85 -5.31
C ARG A 29 -9.77 0.29 -5.78
N GLU A 30 -10.57 1.10 -6.47
CA GLU A 30 -11.86 0.69 -7.06
C GLU A 30 -11.64 -0.45 -8.06
N LYS A 31 -10.72 -0.26 -9.03
CA LYS A 31 -10.34 -1.29 -10.00
C LYS A 31 -9.87 -2.57 -9.31
N ARG A 32 -8.97 -2.48 -8.31
CA ARG A 32 -8.48 -3.66 -7.55
C ARG A 32 -9.60 -4.39 -6.79
N LYS A 33 -10.55 -3.68 -6.19
CA LYS A 33 -11.70 -4.29 -5.51
C LYS A 33 -12.65 -4.98 -6.49
N ALA A 34 -12.94 -4.34 -7.63
CA ALA A 34 -13.79 -4.92 -8.67
C ALA A 34 -13.15 -6.19 -9.28
N SER A 35 -11.83 -6.21 -9.39
CA SER A 35 -11.06 -7.35 -9.88
C SER A 35 -10.84 -8.45 -8.84
N SER A 36 -11.77 -8.66 -7.90
CA SER A 36 -11.77 -9.75 -6.91
C SER A 36 -11.73 -11.12 -7.61
N GLY A 37 -10.53 -11.57 -7.98
CA GLY A 37 -10.26 -12.83 -8.69
C GLY A 37 -9.48 -12.71 -10.03
N GLY A 38 -9.23 -11.50 -10.54
CA GLY A 38 -8.60 -11.27 -11.85
C GLY A 38 -7.44 -10.29 -11.77
N GLN A 39 -6.27 -10.72 -12.23
CA GLN A 39 -5.04 -9.94 -12.28
C GLN A 39 -5.16 -8.82 -13.32
N THR A 40 -5.77 -7.68 -13.03
CA THR A 40 -5.36 -6.46 -13.74
C THR A 40 -4.02 -6.07 -13.13
N PRO A 41 -2.89 -6.24 -13.84
CA PRO A 41 -1.58 -5.93 -13.29
C PRO A 41 -1.57 -4.45 -12.95
N ALA A 42 -1.07 -4.08 -11.78
CA ALA A 42 -1.14 -2.69 -11.35
C ALA A 42 -0.33 -1.77 -12.29
N ARG A 43 0.58 -2.34 -13.08
CA ARG A 43 1.26 -1.71 -14.23
C ARG A 43 0.33 -1.24 -15.35
N GLU A 44 -0.68 -2.02 -15.71
CA GLU A 44 -1.62 -1.66 -16.78
C GLU A 44 -2.43 -0.41 -16.37
N ILE A 45 -2.85 -0.35 -15.10
CA ILE A 45 -3.56 0.80 -14.54
C ILE A 45 -2.66 2.06 -14.50
N LEU A 46 -1.35 1.89 -14.24
CA LEU A 46 -0.38 2.98 -14.29
C LEU A 46 -0.14 3.48 -15.72
N ASP A 47 -0.05 2.56 -16.68
CA ASP A 47 0.18 2.91 -18.08
C ASP A 47 -1.03 3.63 -18.68
N GLU A 48 -2.26 3.25 -18.31
CA GLU A 48 -3.49 3.99 -18.64
C GLU A 48 -3.51 5.42 -18.08
N ALA A 49 -2.98 5.60 -16.86
CA ALA A 49 -2.89 6.92 -16.22
C ALA A 49 -1.72 7.77 -16.75
N GLY A 50 -0.74 7.16 -17.41
CA GLY A 50 0.59 7.71 -17.70
C GLY A 50 0.67 8.79 -18.79
N GLY A 51 -0.43 9.10 -19.49
CA GLY A 51 -0.44 10.02 -20.64
C GLY A 51 -0.10 11.48 -20.31
N ASP A 52 -0.46 11.96 -19.12
CA ASP A 52 -0.39 13.40 -18.74
C ASP A 52 0.34 13.66 -17.41
N LEU A 53 1.01 12.65 -16.83
CA LEU A 53 1.60 12.77 -15.48
C LEU A 53 3.04 13.31 -15.52
N ASN A 54 3.34 14.25 -14.61
CA ASN A 54 4.71 14.64 -14.31
C ASN A 54 5.54 13.39 -13.92
N GLY A 55 6.78 13.27 -14.43
CA GLY A 55 7.66 12.13 -14.17
C GLY A 55 7.87 11.84 -12.68
N MET A 56 7.80 12.87 -11.82
CA MET A 56 7.86 12.70 -10.38
C MET A 56 6.63 11.99 -9.80
N LEU A 57 5.43 12.39 -10.25
CA LEU A 57 4.16 11.82 -9.81
C LEU A 57 4.04 10.36 -10.26
N ARG A 58 4.49 10.06 -11.49
CA ARG A 58 4.58 8.69 -12.00
C ARG A 58 5.44 7.79 -11.11
N GLN A 59 6.62 8.25 -10.68
CA GLN A 59 7.50 7.46 -9.80
C GLN A 59 6.86 7.16 -8.44
N VAL A 60 6.12 8.11 -7.86
CA VAL A 60 5.39 7.89 -6.61
C VAL A 60 4.29 6.85 -6.81
N MET A 61 3.53 6.96 -7.90
CA MET A 61 2.47 6.02 -8.24
C MET A 61 3.02 4.60 -8.48
N GLU A 62 4.11 4.47 -9.22
CA GLU A 62 4.84 3.21 -9.41
C GLU A 62 5.29 2.61 -8.08
N ALA A 63 5.84 3.42 -7.17
CA ALA A 63 6.27 2.94 -5.86
C ALA A 63 5.09 2.45 -4.99
N VAL A 64 3.93 3.10 -5.06
CA VAL A 64 2.71 2.65 -4.36
C VAL A 64 2.20 1.34 -4.94
N VAL A 65 2.14 1.25 -6.26
CA VAL A 65 1.71 0.05 -6.98
C VAL A 65 2.60 -1.14 -6.66
N LEU A 66 3.92 -0.99 -6.77
CA LEU A 66 4.87 -2.07 -6.46
C LEU A 66 4.72 -2.56 -5.02
N ARG A 67 4.52 -1.64 -4.07
CA ARG A 67 4.29 -2.00 -2.68
C ARG A 67 3.00 -2.81 -2.52
N ASP A 68 1.92 -2.37 -3.16
CA ASP A 68 0.62 -3.02 -3.05
C ASP A 68 0.60 -4.40 -3.75
N GLU A 69 1.45 -4.62 -4.78
CA GLU A 69 1.70 -5.93 -5.40
C GLU A 69 2.49 -6.89 -4.49
N MET A 70 3.30 -6.38 -3.56
CA MET A 70 4.06 -7.19 -2.60
C MET A 70 3.25 -7.61 -1.37
N GLY A 71 2.06 -7.06 -1.16
CA GLY A 71 1.19 -7.39 -0.03
C GLY A 71 0.48 -8.74 -0.21
N PRO A 72 0.06 -9.39 0.90
CA PRO A 72 -0.77 -10.60 0.81
C PRO A 72 -2.12 -10.29 0.16
N ASN A 73 -2.60 -11.19 -0.70
CA ASN A 73 -3.90 -11.04 -1.35
C ASN A 73 -5.05 -11.55 -0.47
N VAL A 74 -6.27 -11.11 -0.78
CA VAL A 74 -7.47 -11.60 -0.11
C VAL A 74 -7.61 -13.11 -0.32
N GLY A 75 -7.83 -13.85 0.77
CA GLY A 75 -7.94 -15.31 0.75
C GLY A 75 -6.60 -16.04 0.89
N GLU A 76 -5.46 -15.35 0.75
CA GLU A 76 -4.16 -15.92 1.05
C GLU A 76 -3.92 -15.96 2.57
N VAL A 77 -3.06 -16.91 2.98
CA VAL A 77 -2.59 -16.96 4.36
C VAL A 77 -1.65 -15.78 4.59
N PRO A 78 -1.90 -14.91 5.59
CA PRO A 78 -1.02 -13.79 5.85
C PRO A 78 0.37 -14.27 6.30
N PRO A 79 1.45 -13.54 5.95
CA PRO A 79 2.78 -13.83 6.47
C PRO A 79 2.79 -13.78 8.00
N ASP A 80 3.41 -14.78 8.63
CA ASP A 80 3.61 -14.74 10.08
C ASP A 80 4.70 -13.73 10.43
N PHE A 81 4.53 -13.04 11.55
CA PHE A 81 5.53 -12.13 12.08
C PHE A 81 5.61 -12.27 13.59
N ASP A 82 6.79 -11.98 14.12
CA ASP A 82 7.08 -12.03 15.55
C ASP A 82 7.46 -10.62 16.01
N LEU A 83 6.56 -9.95 16.72
CA LEU A 83 6.70 -8.55 17.11
C LEU A 83 6.85 -8.41 18.62
N LYS A 84 7.74 -7.52 19.04
CA LYS A 84 7.88 -7.14 20.44
C LYS A 84 6.68 -6.32 20.90
N LEU A 85 6.16 -6.62 22.09
CA LEU A 85 5.10 -5.83 22.70
C LEU A 85 5.63 -4.46 23.14
N VAL A 86 4.81 -3.43 22.98
CA VAL A 86 5.19 -2.07 23.37
C VAL A 86 5.41 -2.04 24.88
N GLY A 87 6.62 -1.63 25.30
CA GLY A 87 6.99 -1.52 26.72
C GLY A 87 7.39 -2.84 27.40
N SER A 88 7.56 -3.94 26.67
CA SER A 88 7.97 -5.24 27.23
C SER A 88 8.97 -5.95 26.32
N GLU A 89 9.79 -6.85 26.87
CA GLU A 89 10.63 -7.80 26.10
C GLU A 89 9.83 -8.97 25.51
N GLU A 90 8.59 -9.14 25.94
CA GLU A 90 7.69 -10.15 25.41
C GLU A 90 7.45 -9.94 23.91
N ARG A 91 7.25 -11.06 23.21
CA ARG A 91 7.01 -11.08 21.77
C ARG A 91 5.74 -11.85 21.46
N VAL A 92 5.03 -11.41 20.43
CA VAL A 92 3.78 -12.01 19.97
C VAL A 92 3.92 -12.41 18.51
N LYS A 93 3.53 -13.65 18.21
CA LYS A 93 3.42 -14.14 16.83
C LYS A 93 2.03 -13.91 16.27
N LEU A 94 1.91 -13.48 15.02
CA LEU A 94 0.60 -13.32 14.37
C LEU A 94 -0.18 -14.64 14.36
N SER A 95 0.50 -15.75 14.07
CA SER A 95 -0.09 -17.09 14.02
C SER A 95 -0.75 -17.51 15.33
N SER A 96 -0.37 -16.92 16.47
CA SER A 96 -0.99 -17.20 17.77
C SER A 96 -2.47 -16.83 17.81
N PHE A 97 -2.92 -15.87 16.98
CA PHE A 97 -4.32 -15.44 16.94
C PHE A 97 -5.21 -16.30 16.04
N LYS A 98 -4.63 -17.20 15.23
CA LYS A 98 -5.36 -17.99 14.24
C LYS A 98 -6.44 -18.86 14.89
N GLY A 99 -7.65 -18.85 14.32
CA GLY A 99 -8.76 -19.69 14.76
C GLY A 99 -9.47 -19.26 16.05
N GLN A 100 -9.05 -18.15 16.67
CA GLN A 100 -9.68 -17.65 17.89
C GLN A 100 -10.78 -16.62 17.58
N LYS A 101 -10.43 -15.56 16.86
CA LYS A 101 -11.32 -14.48 16.44
C LYS A 101 -10.70 -13.70 15.27
N PRO A 102 -11.50 -12.95 14.49
CA PRO A 102 -10.96 -12.03 13.50
C PRO A 102 -10.02 -11.00 14.14
N VAL A 103 -8.90 -10.72 13.47
CA VAL A 103 -7.90 -9.75 13.90
C VAL A 103 -7.72 -8.69 12.82
N ALA A 104 -7.76 -7.42 13.22
CA ALA A 104 -7.40 -6.30 12.37
C ALA A 104 -5.95 -5.90 12.65
N LEU A 105 -5.15 -5.73 11.60
CA LEU A 105 -3.77 -5.26 11.70
C LEU A 105 -3.71 -3.78 11.34
N ILE A 106 -3.14 -2.98 12.23
CA ILE A 106 -2.98 -1.55 12.05
C ILE A 106 -1.49 -1.25 12.08
N PHE A 107 -0.95 -0.79 10.96
CA PHE A 107 0.44 -0.38 10.83
C PHE A 107 0.52 1.15 10.83
N GLY A 108 1.33 1.71 11.71
CA GLY A 108 1.51 3.14 11.86
C GLY A 108 2.79 3.50 12.61
N SER A 109 3.11 4.79 12.63
CA SER A 109 4.21 5.35 13.43
C SER A 109 3.73 6.59 14.17
N TYR A 110 4.32 6.88 15.33
CA TYR A 110 4.18 8.18 15.99
C TYR A 110 5.03 9.19 15.20
N THR A 111 4.43 9.84 14.22
CA THR A 111 5.03 10.91 13.41
C THR A 111 3.95 11.90 13.05
#